data_AF-A0A2G6GPK8-F1
#
_entry.id   AF-A0A2G6GPK8-F1
#
_cell.length_a   1.000
_cell.length_b   1.000
_cell.length_c   1.000
_cell.angle_alpha   90.00
_cell.angle_beta   90.00
_cell.angle_gamma   90.00
#
_symmetry.space_group_name_H-M   'P 1'
#
loop_
_entity.id
_entity.type
_entity.pdbx_description
1 polymer ?
#
loop_
_entity_poly.entity_id
_entity_poly.type
_entity_poly.pdbx_seq_one_letter_code
_entity_poly.pdbx_strand_id
1 'polypeptide(L)'
;MIKPKINNWEIDRVATIDRILIHMSLTEILYMPTIPLKVSLNEYIELSKYFSTPKSKIFINGLLDHIIKDLKAENKIQKQGRGLVE
;
A
#
# COMPACT_ATOMS: atom_id res chain seq x y z
N MET A 1 -11.37 -8.46 4.82
CA MET A 1 -10.51 -8.00 3.71
C MET A 1 -10.67 -6.49 3.59
N ILE A 2 -9.58 -5.71 3.70
CA ILE A 2 -9.60 -4.27 3.41
C ILE A 2 -9.94 -4.15 1.92
N LYS A 3 -11.03 -3.46 1.56
CA LYS A 3 -11.36 -3.20 0.16
C LYS A 3 -10.75 -1.86 -0.24
N PRO A 4 -9.59 -1.83 -0.91
CA PRO A 4 -9.11 -0.58 -1.50
C PRO A 4 -10.18 -0.07 -2.48
N LYS A 5 -10.37 1.25 -2.57
CA LYS A 5 -11.24 1.88 -3.58
C LYS A 5 -10.59 1.74 -4.96
N ILE A 6 -10.45 0.51 -5.44
CA ILE A 6 -10.12 0.22 -6.82
C ILE A 6 -11.45 0.21 -7.55
N ASN A 7 -11.59 1.02 -8.58
CA ASN A 7 -12.80 0.97 -9.40
C ASN A 7 -13.01 -0.47 -9.87
N ASN A 8 -14.22 -1.01 -9.70
CA ASN A 8 -14.54 -2.42 -9.98
C ASN A 8 -14.11 -2.90 -11.39
N TRP A 9 -13.95 -1.98 -12.36
CA TRP A 9 -13.54 -2.28 -13.73
C TRP A 9 -12.03 -2.54 -13.92
N GLU A 10 -11.19 -2.24 -12.92
CA GLU A 10 -9.75 -2.53 -12.98
C GLU A 10 -9.36 -3.81 -12.24
N ILE A 11 -10.14 -4.21 -11.22
CA ILE A 11 -9.76 -5.31 -10.32
C ILE A 11 -9.40 -6.57 -11.11
N ASP A 12 -10.22 -7.00 -12.07
CA ASP A 12 -9.99 -8.22 -12.86
C ASP A 12 -8.73 -8.20 -13.75
N ARG A 13 -8.17 -7.01 -14.00
CA ARG A 13 -6.93 -6.82 -14.75
C ARG A 13 -5.70 -6.64 -13.85
N VAL A 14 -5.90 -6.49 -12.54
CA VAL A 14 -4.80 -6.42 -11.58
C VAL A 14 -4.25 -7.83 -11.35
N ALA A 15 -2.94 -7.98 -11.50
CA ALA A 15 -2.24 -9.24 -11.22
C ALA A 15 -2.56 -9.71 -9.79
N THR A 16 -2.74 -11.01 -9.61
CA THR A 16 -3.04 -11.60 -8.28
C THR A 16 -2.00 -11.19 -7.24
N ILE A 17 -0.71 -11.14 -7.64
CA ILE A 17 0.38 -10.70 -6.77
C ILE A 17 0.23 -9.24 -6.35
N ASP A 18 -0.15 -8.33 -7.26
CA ASP A 18 -0.35 -6.92 -6.91
C ASP A 18 -1.44 -6.76 -5.85
N ARG A 19 -2.55 -7.49 -5.99
CA ARG A 19 -3.63 -7.49 -4.99
C ARG A 19 -3.14 -7.98 -3.63
N ILE A 20 -2.28 -9.00 -3.59
CA ILE A 20 -1.71 -9.52 -2.33
C ILE A 20 -0.79 -8.46 -1.71
N LEU A 21 0.13 -7.88 -2.48
CA LEU A 21 1.06 -6.86 -2.01
C LEU A 21 0.33 -5.63 -1.46
N ILE A 22 -0.74 -5.17 -2.14
CA ILE A 22 -1.56 -4.05 -1.67
C ILE A 22 -2.26 -4.40 -0.35
N HIS A 23 -2.81 -5.61 -0.20
CA HIS A 23 -3.44 -5.99 1.06
C HIS A 23 -2.44 -6.07 2.21
N MET A 24 -1.26 -6.64 1.96
CA MET A 24 -0.20 -6.73 2.96
C MET A 24 0.28 -5.33 3.37
N SER A 25 0.52 -4.44 2.41
CA SER A 25 0.95 -3.07 2.69
C SER A 25 -0.07 -2.29 3.53
N LEU A 26 -1.35 -2.37 3.19
CA LEU A 26 -2.41 -1.69 3.95
C LEU A 26 -2.55 -2.27 5.36
N THR A 27 -2.39 -3.59 5.51
CA THR A 27 -2.43 -4.25 6.82
C THR A 27 -1.29 -3.74 7.71
N GLU A 28 -0.07 -3.72 7.19
CA GLU A 28 1.10 -3.23 7.92
C GLU A 28 0.98 -1.74 8.28
N ILE A 29 0.50 -0.93 7.35
CA ILE A 29 0.33 0.52 7.54
C ILE A 29 -0.69 0.83 8.62
N LEU A 30 -1.82 0.11 8.65
CA LEU A 30 -2.92 0.39 9.57
C LEU A 30 -2.75 -0.26 10.94
N TYR A 31 -2.10 -1.42 11.02
CA TYR A 31 -2.11 -2.23 12.23
C TYR A 31 -0.73 -2.45 12.86
N MET A 32 0.37 -2.03 12.20
CA MET A 32 1.71 -2.11 12.76
C MET A 32 2.24 -0.70 13.07
N PRO A 33 2.03 -0.20 14.31
CA PRO A 33 2.35 1.18 14.66
C PRO A 33 3.85 1.46 14.73
N THR A 34 4.69 0.45 14.92
CA THR A 34 6.14 0.57 15.10
C THR A 34 6.93 0.59 13.80
N ILE A 35 6.29 0.34 12.65
CA ILE A 35 6.95 0.32 11.35
C ILE A 35 6.71 1.67 10.64
N PRO A 36 7.77 2.39 10.21
CA PRO A 36 7.61 3.67 9.52
C PRO A 36 6.78 3.52 8.24
N LEU A 37 5.87 4.46 7.99
CA LEU A 37 5.02 4.45 6.80
C LEU A 37 5.84 4.38 5.50
N LYS A 38 6.88 5.21 5.40
CA LYS A 38 7.75 5.28 4.21
C LYS A 38 8.50 3.97 3.96
N VAL A 39 8.90 3.26 5.02
CA VAL A 39 9.56 1.96 4.90
C VAL A 39 8.58 0.95 4.32
N SER A 40 7.39 0.79 4.90
CA SER A 40 6.36 -0.10 4.36
C SER A 40 6.12 0.16 2.87
N LEU A 41 5.88 1.42 2.48
CA LEU A 41 5.65 1.76 1.07
C LEU A 41 6.80 1.34 0.16
N ASN A 42 8.03 1.69 0.52
CA ASN A 42 9.22 1.36 -0.28
C ASN A 42 9.38 -0.16 -0.45
N GLU A 43 9.25 -0.93 0.63
CA GLU A 43 9.44 -2.39 0.57
C GLU A 43 8.40 -3.09 -0.31
N TYR A 44 7.12 -2.71 -0.21
CA TYR A 44 6.09 -3.31 -1.06
C TYR A 44 6.22 -2.90 -2.54
N ILE A 45 6.70 -1.70 -2.84
CA ILE A 45 7.04 -1.28 -4.21
C ILE A 45 8.24 -2.08 -4.72
N GLU A 46 9.24 -2.31 -3.88
CA GLU A 46 10.42 -3.10 -4.25
C GLU A 46 10.05 -4.55 -4.53
N LEU A 47 9.28 -5.20 -3.65
CA LEU A 47 8.75 -6.56 -3.83
C LEU A 47 7.97 -6.71 -5.14
N SER A 48 7.21 -5.69 -5.55
CA SER A 48 6.44 -5.74 -6.81
C SER A 48 7.31 -5.92 -8.05
N LYS A 49 8.56 -5.44 -8.02
CA LYS A 49 9.51 -5.59 -9.12
C LYS A 49 9.99 -7.03 -9.29
N TYR A 50 10.09 -7.78 -8.19
CA TYR A 50 10.58 -9.16 -8.19
C TYR A 50 9.48 -10.18 -8.44
N PHE A 51 8.28 -9.94 -7.91
CA PHE A 51 7.24 -10.97 -7.83
C PHE A 51 6.06 -10.74 -8.78
N SER A 52 5.97 -9.59 -9.44
CA SER A 52 4.80 -9.25 -10.26
C SER A 52 5.21 -8.82 -11.68
N THR A 53 4.41 -7.99 -12.33
CA THR A 53 4.63 -7.57 -13.72
C THR A 53 5.56 -6.35 -13.81
N PRO A 54 6.19 -6.10 -14.98
CA PRO A 54 7.03 -4.90 -15.17
C PRO A 54 6.31 -3.57 -14.91
N LYS A 55 4.98 -3.54 -15.02
CA LYS A 55 4.15 -2.34 -14.77
C LYS A 55 3.73 -2.20 -13.30
N SER A 56 3.88 -3.24 -12.49
CA SER A 56 3.36 -3.31 -11.13
C SER A 56 3.97 -2.27 -10.19
N LYS A 57 5.26 -1.95 -10.34
CA LYS A 57 5.91 -0.88 -9.56
C LYS A 57 5.16 0.45 -9.67
N ILE A 58 4.84 0.86 -10.90
CA ILE A 58 4.18 2.14 -11.18
C ILE A 58 2.74 2.09 -10.69
N PHE A 59 2.05 0.99 -10.97
CA PHE A 59 0.66 0.78 -10.56
C PHE A 59 0.48 0.81 -9.04
N ILE A 60 1.26 0.01 -8.31
CA ILE A 60 1.19 -0.08 -6.84
C ILE A 60 1.58 1.25 -6.21
N ASN A 61 2.65 1.90 -6.67
CA ASN A 61 3.04 3.20 -6.13
C ASN A 61 1.90 4.23 -6.27
N GLY A 62 1.33 4.38 -7.48
CA GLY A 62 0.25 5.33 -7.72
C GLY A 62 -1.02 5.03 -6.91
N LEU A 63 -1.39 3.75 -6.78
CA LEU A 63 -2.56 3.35 -5.99
C LEU A 63 -2.34 3.57 -4.49
N LEU A 64 -1.18 3.19 -3.95
CA LEU A 64 -0.87 3.38 -2.54
C LEU A 64 -0.78 4.86 -2.18
N ASP A 65 -0.17 5.70 -3.03
CA ASP A 65 -0.13 7.15 -2.82
C ASP A 65 -1.55 7.75 -2.66
N HIS A 66 -2.50 7.32 -3.50
CA HIS A 66 -3.89 7.75 -3.41
C HIS A 66 -4.56 7.26 -2.11
N ILE A 67 -4.43 5.97 -1.78
CA ILE A 67 -5.05 5.41 -0.57
C ILE A 67 -4.45 6.03 0.70
N ILE A 68 -3.13 6.22 0.75
CA ILE A 68 -2.46 6.83 1.91
C ILE A 68 -2.91 8.27 2.11
N LYS A 69 -3.09 9.04 1.04
CA LYS A 69 -3.62 10.40 1.14
C LYS A 69 -4.99 10.42 1.81
N ASP A 70 -5.90 9.53 1.40
CA ASP A 70 -7.23 9.38 2.00
C ASP A 70 -7.12 8.95 3.47
N LEU A 71 -6.30 7.94 3.78
CA LEU A 71 -6.12 7.44 5.14
C LEU A 71 -5.50 8.48 6.09
N LYS A 72 -4.59 9.33 5.59
CA LYS A 72 -4.05 10.48 6.34
C LYS A 72 -5.14 11.52 6.60
N ALA A 73 -5.95 11.86 5.60
CA ALA A 73 -7.06 12.80 5.75
C ALA A 73 -8.11 12.32 6.76
N GLU A 74 -8.33 11.00 6.83
CA GLU A 74 -9.24 10.37 7.78
C GLU A 74 -8.61 10.09 9.17
N ASN A 75 -7.35 10.49 9.41
CA ASN A 75 -6.59 10.21 10.63
C ASN A 75 -6.55 8.71 11.02
N LYS A 76 -6.55 7.81 10.03
CA LYS A 76 -6.56 6.35 10.24
C LYS A 76 -5.17 5.74 10.43
N ILE A 77 -4.11 6.44 10.03
CA ILE A 77 -2.73 5.96 10.17
C ILE A 77 -2.21 6.38 11.55
N GLN A 78 -2.05 5.41 12.44
CA GLN A 78 -1.50 5.63 13.78
C GLN A 78 -0.14 4.95 13.90
N LYS A 79 0.94 5.72 13.74
CA LYS A 79 2.31 5.24 13.96
C LYS A 79 2.85 5.77 15.28
N GLN A 80 3.54 4.92 16.04
CA GLN A 80 4.05 5.20 17.38
C GLN A 80 5.58 5.13 17.41
N GLY A 81 6.23 6.29 17.45
CA GLY A 81 7.69 6.41 17.47
C GLY A 81 8.15 7.67 16.75
N ARG A 82 9.36 8.16 17.07
CA ARG A 82 9.93 9.34 16.39
C ARG A 82 10.19 9.02 14.91
N GLY A 83 9.70 9.84 14.00
CA GLY A 83 9.96 9.73 12.56
C GLY A 83 9.18 8.63 11.81
N LEU A 84 8.10 8.08 12.39
CA LEU A 84 7.35 6.98 11.75
C LEU A 84 6.21 7.42 10.82
N VAL A 85 5.79 8.68 10.89
CA VAL A 85 4.65 9.25 10.14
C VAL A 85 5.09 10.01 8.88
N GLU A 86 6.36 10.46 8.85
CA GLU A 86 6.98 11.24 7.76
C GLU A 86 7.49 10.36 6.61
#